data_AF-A0A5C7ZN74-F1
#
_entry.id   AF-A0A5C7ZN74-F1
#
_cell.length_a   1.000
_cell.length_b   1.000
_cell.length_c   1.000
_cell.angle_alpha   90.00
_cell.angle_beta   90.00
_cell.angle_gamma   90.00
#
_symmetry.space_group_name_H-M   'P 1'
#
loop_
_entity.id
_entity.type
_entity.pdbx_description
1 polymer ?
#
loop_
_entity_poly.entity_id
_entity_poly.type
_entity_poly.pdbx_seq_one_letter_code
_entity_poly.pdbx_strand_id
1 'polypeptide(L)'
;MKQDKPIVSAAELDALIQGWGSMPNQSVDRFFPLRFWFVTLITVFYCVYLLFWTDAVAQRMTSDPSELVRMSRFLYFRGWFLLVVIVLGVYAYLRNWYTAIVFSALFLLGCVNLVFDMFNVYAEVIARPTPRVTIMLMLRLTALWFIYLSVKNASRMPDVKDRMNVLLIFKRSV
;
A
#
# COMPACT_ATOMS: atom_id res chain seq x y z
N MET A 1 6.83 36.88 28.79
CA MET A 1 6.43 35.88 27.78
C MET A 1 5.42 34.94 28.42
N LYS A 2 4.14 34.97 28.01
CA LYS A 2 3.19 33.93 28.39
C LYS A 2 3.66 32.64 27.73
N GLN A 3 3.91 31.59 28.53
CA GLN A 3 4.18 30.28 27.99
C GLN A 3 2.89 29.77 27.34
N ASP A 4 2.87 29.66 26.02
CA ASP A 4 1.78 29.02 25.28
C ASP A 4 1.76 27.53 25.65
N LYS A 5 0.97 27.21 26.67
CA LYS A 5 0.78 25.83 27.11
C LYS A 5 0.03 25.12 25.98
N PRO A 6 0.54 24.00 25.44
CA PRO A 6 -0.13 23.29 24.35
C PRO A 6 -1.53 22.89 24.79
N ILE A 7 -2.50 23.09 23.91
CA ILE A 7 -3.94 22.84 24.15
C ILE A 7 -4.19 21.36 24.49
N VAL A 8 -3.31 20.48 24.01
CA VAL A 8 -3.42 19.03 24.15
C VAL A 8 -2.06 18.48 24.56
N SER A 9 -2.03 17.59 25.54
CA SER A 9 -0.82 16.87 25.93
C SER A 9 -0.40 15.85 24.87
N ALA A 10 0.88 15.44 24.86
CA ALA A 10 1.35 14.43 23.91
C ALA A 10 0.57 13.11 24.01
N ALA A 11 0.19 12.70 25.22
CA ALA A 11 -0.60 11.49 25.45
C ALA A 11 -2.02 11.60 24.89
N GLU A 12 -2.67 12.75 25.03
CA GLU A 12 -3.99 12.99 24.45
C GLU A 12 -3.93 13.05 22.92
N LEU A 13 -2.86 13.63 22.34
CA LEU A 13 -2.66 13.63 20.91
C LEU A 13 -2.49 12.20 20.36
N ASP A 14 -1.68 11.36 21.02
CA ASP A 14 -1.52 9.95 20.63
C ASP A 14 -2.85 9.19 20.74
N ALA A 15 -3.64 9.44 21.78
CA ALA A 15 -4.96 8.84 21.94
C ALA A 15 -5.92 9.26 20.81
N LEU A 16 -5.91 10.54 20.41
CA LEU A 16 -6.72 11.05 19.31
C LEU A 16 -6.30 10.44 17.96
N ILE A 17 -4.99 10.26 17.73
CA ILE A 17 -4.49 9.65 16.50
C ILE A 17 -4.86 8.16 16.45
N GLN A 18 -4.75 7.43 17.56
CA GLN A 18 -5.15 6.02 17.63
C GLN A 18 -6.67 5.82 17.49
N GLY A 19 -7.46 6.74 18.05
CA GLY A 19 -8.92 6.74 17.96
C GLY A 19 -9.48 7.42 16.70
N TRP A 20 -8.64 7.75 15.71
CA TRP A 20 -9.07 8.56 14.57
C TRP A 20 -10.17 7.86 13.77
N GLY A 21 -11.34 8.49 13.72
CA GLY A 21 -12.51 7.98 13.00
C GLY A 21 -13.25 6.86 13.73
N SER A 22 -12.96 6.63 15.02
CA SER A 22 -13.69 5.69 15.86
C SER A 22 -15.03 6.27 16.32
N MET A 23 -16.07 5.44 16.34
CA MET A 23 -17.38 5.77 16.90
C MET A 23 -17.76 4.79 18.02
N PRO A 24 -18.57 5.20 19.01
CA PRO A 24 -19.11 4.28 20.01
C PRO A 24 -19.89 3.13 19.33
N ASN A 25 -19.71 1.88 19.79
CA ASN A 25 -20.32 0.66 19.23
C ASN A 25 -20.01 0.36 17.75
N GLN A 26 -18.88 0.83 17.22
CA GLN A 26 -18.48 0.52 15.86
C GLN A 26 -18.09 -0.96 15.69
N SER A 27 -18.64 -1.62 14.67
CA SER A 27 -18.33 -3.02 14.38
C SER A 27 -16.93 -3.19 13.77
N VAL A 28 -16.21 -4.21 14.24
CA VAL A 28 -14.88 -4.58 13.72
C VAL A 28 -14.99 -5.06 12.27
N ASP A 29 -14.08 -4.57 11.43
CA ASP A 29 -13.97 -4.96 10.03
C ASP A 29 -13.21 -6.29 9.89
N ARG A 30 -13.96 -7.37 9.74
CA ARG A 30 -13.41 -8.73 9.61
C ARG A 30 -12.69 -8.98 8.30
N PHE A 31 -12.96 -8.19 7.26
CA PHE A 31 -12.29 -8.29 5.95
C PHE A 31 -10.96 -7.55 5.92
N PHE A 32 -10.61 -6.82 6.98
CA PHE A 32 -9.37 -6.05 7.06
C PHE A 32 -8.12 -6.93 6.87
N PRO A 33 -7.93 -8.04 7.62
CA PRO A 33 -6.74 -8.87 7.47
C PRO A 33 -6.60 -9.46 6.06
N LEU A 34 -7.71 -9.96 5.49
CA LEU A 34 -7.71 -10.52 4.14
C LEU A 34 -7.26 -9.49 3.08
N ARG A 35 -7.84 -8.28 3.11
CA ARG A 35 -7.47 -7.22 2.16
C ARG A 35 -6.02 -6.78 2.34
N PHE A 36 -5.58 -6.63 3.58
CA PHE A 36 -4.20 -6.27 3.89
C PHE A 36 -3.23 -7.31 3.31
N TRP A 37 -3.39 -8.57 3.68
CA TRP A 37 -2.49 -9.64 3.24
C TRP A 37 -2.54 -9.89 1.72
N PHE A 38 -3.70 -9.73 1.08
CA PHE A 38 -3.80 -9.76 -0.38
C PHE A 38 -2.93 -8.68 -1.03
N VAL A 39 -3.04 -7.43 -0.58
CA VAL A 39 -2.21 -6.32 -1.10
C VAL A 39 -0.74 -6.56 -0.82
N THR A 40 -0.39 -7.00 0.40
CA THR A 40 0.99 -7.32 0.78
C THR A 40 1.57 -8.41 -0.12
N LEU A 41 0.86 -9.51 -0.35
CA LEU A 41 1.35 -10.62 -1.18
C LEU A 41 1.59 -10.19 -2.63
N ILE A 42 0.67 -9.44 -3.23
CA ILE A 42 0.85 -8.91 -4.61
C ILE A 42 2.04 -7.97 -4.66
N THR A 43 2.19 -7.10 -3.66
CA THR A 43 3.29 -6.13 -3.61
C THR A 43 4.64 -6.84 -3.41
N VAL A 44 4.71 -7.86 -2.56
CA VAL A 44 5.89 -8.72 -2.38
C VAL A 44 6.24 -9.44 -3.68
N PHE A 45 5.26 -10.04 -4.35
CA PHE A 45 5.47 -10.67 -5.65
C PHE A 45 6.06 -9.68 -6.67
N TYR A 46 5.50 -8.48 -6.77
CA TYR A 46 6.02 -7.43 -7.64
C TYR A 46 7.42 -6.95 -7.26
N CYS A 47 7.70 -6.81 -5.96
CA CYS A 47 9.00 -6.42 -5.44
C CYS A 47 10.07 -7.44 -5.83
N VAL A 48 9.83 -8.73 -5.57
CA VAL A 48 10.71 -9.83 -5.98
C VAL A 48 10.88 -9.83 -7.50
N TYR A 49 9.78 -9.66 -8.25
CA TYR A 49 9.83 -9.65 -9.69
C TYR A 49 10.71 -8.52 -10.26
N LEU A 50 10.62 -7.33 -9.67
CA LEU A 50 11.43 -6.16 -10.06
C LEU A 50 12.88 -6.21 -9.57
N LEU A 51 13.19 -6.97 -8.52
CA LEU A 51 14.56 -7.06 -8.01
C LEU A 51 15.38 -8.13 -8.72
N PHE A 52 14.75 -9.24 -9.11
CA PHE A 52 15.45 -10.40 -9.68
C PHE A 52 15.29 -10.54 -11.20
N TRP A 53 14.23 -9.98 -11.79
CA TRP A 53 13.94 -10.08 -13.23
C TRP A 53 13.77 -8.72 -13.92
N THR A 54 14.47 -7.70 -13.44
CA THR A 54 14.37 -6.32 -13.93
C THR A 54 14.49 -6.21 -15.45
N ASP A 55 15.52 -6.82 -16.04
CA ASP A 55 15.81 -6.69 -17.47
C ASP A 55 14.70 -7.30 -18.32
N ALA A 56 14.14 -8.44 -17.88
CA ALA A 56 13.00 -9.07 -18.54
C ALA A 56 11.72 -8.24 -18.43
N VAL A 57 11.59 -7.39 -17.40
CA VAL A 57 10.49 -6.43 -17.29
C VAL A 57 10.73 -5.23 -18.20
N ALA A 58 11.94 -4.66 -18.20
CA ALA A 58 12.30 -3.50 -19.01
C ALA A 58 12.14 -3.77 -20.51
N GLN A 59 12.62 -4.92 -21.00
CA GLN A 59 12.47 -5.37 -22.39
C GLN A 59 11.00 -5.48 -22.86
N ARG A 60 10.06 -5.65 -21.92
CA ARG A 60 8.63 -5.71 -22.24
C ARG A 60 7.95 -4.36 -22.24
N MET A 61 8.62 -3.34 -21.68
CA MET A 61 8.07 -1.98 -21.55
C MET A 61 8.61 -1.05 -22.63
N THR A 62 9.84 -1.25 -23.10
CA THR A 62 10.42 -0.45 -24.19
C THR A 62 11.18 -1.33 -25.18
N SER A 63 11.12 -0.95 -26.45
CA SER A 63 11.88 -1.60 -27.53
C SER A 63 13.14 -0.81 -27.91
N ASP A 64 13.30 0.41 -27.41
CA ASP A 64 14.45 1.27 -27.71
C ASP A 64 15.65 0.89 -26.82
N PRO A 65 16.82 0.52 -27.41
CA PRO A 65 18.02 0.15 -26.66
C PRO A 65 18.53 1.26 -25.73
N SER A 66 18.34 2.52 -26.09
CA SER A 66 18.80 3.68 -25.30
C SER A 66 17.95 3.89 -24.04
N GLU A 67 16.66 3.60 -24.14
CA GLU A 67 15.69 3.72 -23.05
C GLU A 67 15.68 2.50 -22.14
N LEU A 68 16.02 1.33 -22.66
CA LEU A 68 16.04 0.07 -21.92
C LEU A 68 16.95 0.11 -20.69
N VAL A 69 18.15 0.68 -20.82
CA VAL A 69 19.10 0.78 -19.69
C VAL A 69 18.57 1.72 -18.61
N ARG A 70 17.97 2.86 -19.02
CA ARG A 70 17.35 3.82 -18.10
C ARG A 70 16.18 3.18 -17.36
N MET A 71 15.30 2.51 -18.10
CA MET A 71 14.14 1.79 -17.59
C MET A 71 14.54 0.69 -16.60
N SER A 72 15.55 -0.13 -16.94
CA SER A 72 16.00 -1.21 -16.05
C SER A 72 16.51 -0.65 -14.71
N ARG A 73 17.38 0.36 -14.73
CA ARG A 73 17.87 1.00 -13.49
C ARG A 73 16.74 1.61 -12.65
N PHE A 74 15.78 2.26 -13.31
CA PHE A 74 14.61 2.84 -12.65
C PHE A 74 13.73 1.77 -11.98
N LEU A 75 13.43 0.68 -12.70
CA LEU A 75 12.63 -0.43 -12.21
C LEU A 75 13.32 -1.18 -11.06
N TYR A 76 14.64 -1.34 -11.11
CA TYR A 76 15.42 -1.96 -10.04
C TYR A 76 15.37 -1.11 -8.75
N PHE A 77 15.61 0.20 -8.87
CA PHE A 77 15.50 1.12 -7.73
C PHE A 77 14.08 1.10 -7.13
N ARG A 78 13.06 1.02 -7.98
CA ARG A 78 11.67 0.86 -7.54
C ARG A 78 11.44 -0.43 -6.74
N GLY A 79 12.07 -1.54 -7.11
CA GLY A 79 12.00 -2.79 -6.33
C GLY A 79 12.44 -2.55 -4.88
N TRP A 80 13.54 -1.84 -4.67
CA TRP A 80 14.02 -1.45 -3.33
C TRP A 80 13.06 -0.50 -2.61
N PHE A 81 12.49 0.47 -3.31
CA PHE A 81 11.47 1.35 -2.75
C PHE A 81 10.23 0.56 -2.28
N LEU A 82 9.76 -0.40 -3.08
CA LEU A 82 8.65 -1.28 -2.71
C LEU A 82 8.99 -2.12 -1.47
N LEU A 83 10.22 -2.60 -1.35
CA LEU A 83 10.66 -3.33 -0.16
C LEU A 83 10.52 -2.49 1.11
N VAL A 84 10.96 -1.22 1.09
CA VAL A 84 10.81 -0.29 2.21
C VAL A 84 9.32 -0.06 2.53
N VAL A 85 8.49 0.16 1.51
CA VAL A 85 7.04 0.35 1.66
C VAL A 85 6.38 -0.88 2.31
N ILE A 86 6.75 -2.10 1.88
CA ILE A 86 6.24 -3.35 2.46
C ILE A 86 6.61 -3.44 3.93
N VAL A 87 7.88 -3.21 4.27
CA VAL A 87 8.37 -3.29 5.66
C VAL A 87 7.64 -2.28 6.54
N LEU A 88 7.52 -1.03 6.11
CA LEU A 88 6.80 0.01 6.85
C LEU A 88 5.31 -0.32 7.01
N GLY A 89 4.65 -0.78 5.94
CA GLY A 89 3.24 -1.14 5.97
C GLY A 89 2.96 -2.33 6.89
N VAL A 90 3.78 -3.37 6.84
CA VAL A 90 3.68 -4.54 7.73
C VAL A 90 3.99 -4.17 9.17
N TYR A 91 5.02 -3.37 9.41
CA TYR A 91 5.35 -2.91 10.76
C TYR A 91 4.21 -2.09 11.37
N ALA A 92 3.68 -1.12 10.63
CA ALA A 92 2.54 -0.31 11.07
C ALA A 92 1.32 -1.20 11.38
N TYR A 93 1.04 -2.17 10.49
CA TYR A 93 -0.07 -3.10 10.66
C TYR A 93 0.08 -4.01 11.88
N LEU A 94 1.25 -4.60 12.12
CA LEU A 94 1.44 -5.54 13.23
C LEU A 94 1.61 -4.85 14.58
N ARG A 95 2.13 -3.62 14.61
CA ARG A 95 2.40 -2.88 15.86
C ARG A 95 1.34 -1.84 16.20
N ASN A 96 0.30 -1.71 15.39
CA ASN A 96 -0.68 -0.62 15.48
C ASN A 96 -0.05 0.78 15.46
N TRP A 97 1.09 0.93 14.76
CA TRP A 97 1.88 2.14 14.77
C TRP A 97 1.34 3.13 13.75
N TYR A 98 0.59 4.12 14.23
CA TYR A 98 0.01 5.21 13.43
C TYR A 98 -0.65 4.73 12.12
N THR A 99 -1.38 3.62 12.17
CA THR A 99 -1.87 2.87 11.01
C THR A 99 -2.67 3.72 10.03
N ALA A 100 -3.57 4.58 10.53
CA ALA A 100 -4.34 5.49 9.69
C ALA A 100 -3.44 6.46 8.89
N ILE A 101 -2.42 7.02 9.54
CA ILE A 101 -1.48 7.96 8.91
C ILE A 101 -0.59 7.21 7.91
N VAL A 102 0.00 6.09 8.33
CA VAL A 102 0.89 5.29 7.48
C VAL A 102 0.14 4.81 6.24
N PHE A 103 -1.06 4.25 6.38
CA PHE A 103 -1.83 3.79 5.22
C PHE A 103 -2.30 4.93 4.32
N SER A 104 -2.59 6.11 4.89
CA SER A 104 -2.91 7.30 4.09
C SER A 104 -1.69 7.74 3.26
N ALA A 105 -0.50 7.74 3.87
CA ALA A 105 0.75 8.04 3.17
C ALA A 105 1.03 7.01 2.07
N LEU A 106 0.86 5.71 2.35
CA LEU A 106 1.03 4.65 1.37
C LEU A 106 0.03 4.76 0.21
N PHE A 107 -1.22 5.13 0.50
CA PHE A 107 -2.23 5.38 -0.53
C PHE A 107 -1.83 6.55 -1.44
N LEU A 108 -1.43 7.69 -0.86
CA LEU A 108 -0.98 8.86 -1.61
C LEU A 108 0.25 8.54 -2.47
N LEU A 109 1.26 7.88 -1.90
CA LEU A 109 2.43 7.42 -2.63
C LEU A 109 2.07 6.46 -3.76
N GLY A 110 1.09 5.58 -3.55
CA GLY A 110 0.58 4.67 -4.55
C GLY A 110 -0.11 5.38 -5.72
N CYS A 111 -0.94 6.38 -5.43
CA CYS A 111 -1.60 7.22 -6.44
C CYS A 111 -0.60 8.02 -7.27
N VAL A 112 0.36 8.68 -6.60
CA VAL A 112 1.42 9.42 -7.30
C VAL A 112 2.23 8.46 -8.18
N ASN A 113 2.64 7.30 -7.67
CA ASN A 113 3.36 6.30 -8.46
C ASN A 113 2.55 5.78 -9.66
N LEU A 114 1.24 5.62 -9.52
CA LEU A 114 0.40 5.20 -10.64
C LEU A 114 0.42 6.25 -11.78
N VAL A 115 0.28 7.53 -11.42
CA VAL A 115 0.32 8.62 -12.40
C VAL A 115 1.69 8.71 -13.07
N PHE A 116 2.77 8.69 -12.27
CA PHE A 116 4.14 8.68 -12.81
C PHE A 116 4.38 7.51 -13.75
N ASP A 117 3.83 6.33 -13.45
CA ASP A 117 4.00 5.15 -14.29
C ASP A 117 3.24 5.20 -15.60
N MET A 118 2.09 5.85 -15.62
CA MET A 118 1.32 6.05 -16.84
C MET A 118 2.18 6.73 -17.92
N PHE A 119 3.00 7.72 -17.51
CA PHE A 119 3.82 8.51 -18.42
C PHE A 119 5.24 7.98 -18.61
N ASN A 120 5.85 7.41 -17.56
CA ASN A 120 7.27 7.02 -17.64
C ASN A 120 7.49 5.54 -17.97
N VAL A 121 6.54 4.66 -17.65
CA VAL A 121 6.71 3.20 -17.79
C VAL A 121 5.77 2.62 -18.83
N TYR A 122 4.52 3.07 -18.83
CA TYR A 122 3.48 2.50 -19.69
C TYR A 122 3.25 3.29 -20.98
N ALA A 123 3.90 4.44 -21.19
CA ALA A 123 3.63 5.31 -22.34
C ALA A 123 3.75 4.58 -23.68
N GLU A 124 4.82 3.82 -23.91
CA GLU A 124 4.99 3.04 -25.15
C GLU A 124 3.99 1.88 -25.27
N VAL A 125 3.69 1.23 -24.15
CA VAL A 125 2.87 0.01 -24.12
C VAL A 125 1.37 0.31 -24.21
N ILE A 126 0.94 1.49 -23.76
CA ILE A 126 -0.46 1.95 -23.89
C ILE A 126 -0.79 2.27 -25.36
N ALA A 127 0.20 2.69 -26.15
CA ALA A 127 0.00 2.87 -27.59
C ALA A 127 -0.27 1.55 -28.32
N ARG A 128 0.11 0.40 -27.73
CA ARG A 128 -0.13 -0.95 -28.26
C ARG A 128 -0.60 -1.89 -27.14
N PRO A 129 -1.87 -1.74 -26.68
CA PRO A 129 -2.33 -2.41 -25.48
C PRO A 129 -2.30 -3.93 -25.64
N THR A 130 -1.59 -4.61 -24.73
CA THR A 130 -1.61 -6.07 -24.63
C THR A 130 -2.50 -6.50 -23.46
N PRO A 131 -3.21 -7.64 -23.56
CA PRO A 131 -4.10 -8.12 -22.50
C PRO A 131 -3.41 -8.23 -21.13
N ARG A 132 -2.12 -8.60 -21.14
CA ARG A 132 -1.31 -8.68 -19.93
C ARG A 132 -1.18 -7.34 -19.21
N VAL A 133 -0.93 -6.26 -19.95
CA VAL A 133 -0.73 -4.92 -19.36
C VAL A 133 -2.05 -4.42 -18.78
N THR A 134 -3.17 -4.69 -19.46
CA THR A 134 -4.51 -4.42 -18.95
C THR A 134 -4.77 -5.16 -17.63
N ILE A 135 -4.46 -6.46 -17.54
CA ILE A 135 -4.63 -7.24 -16.31
C ILE A 135 -3.76 -6.70 -15.18
N MET A 136 -2.49 -6.37 -15.45
CA MET A 136 -1.58 -5.79 -14.45
C MET A 136 -2.09 -4.43 -13.94
N LEU A 137 -2.63 -3.59 -14.83
CA LEU A 137 -3.19 -2.29 -14.46
C LEU A 137 -4.46 -2.44 -13.62
N MET A 138 -5.36 -3.36 -13.99
CA MET A 138 -6.58 -3.67 -13.23
C MET A 138 -6.26 -4.22 -11.83
N LEU A 139 -5.28 -5.12 -11.74
CA LEU A 139 -4.78 -5.63 -10.47
C LEU A 139 -4.26 -4.49 -9.59
N ARG A 140 -3.50 -3.56 -10.18
CA ARG A 140 -2.96 -2.38 -9.47
C ARG A 140 -4.05 -1.43 -9.00
N LEU A 141 -5.07 -1.16 -9.81
CA LEU A 141 -6.21 -0.33 -9.41
C LEU A 141 -6.99 -0.98 -8.26
N THR A 142 -7.14 -2.31 -8.28
CA THR A 142 -7.77 -3.06 -7.21
C THR A 142 -6.95 -3.01 -5.91
N ALA A 143 -5.62 -3.14 -6.02
CA ALA A 143 -4.73 -3.00 -4.86
C ALA A 143 -4.82 -1.59 -4.25
N LEU A 144 -4.81 -0.53 -5.07
CA LEU A 144 -4.99 0.86 -4.59
C LEU A 144 -6.35 1.06 -3.93
N TRP A 145 -7.41 0.49 -4.51
CA TRP A 145 -8.74 0.50 -3.91
C TRP A 145 -8.76 -0.17 -2.54
N PHE A 146 -8.07 -1.31 -2.38
CA PHE A 146 -7.99 -1.98 -1.07
C PHE A 146 -7.17 -1.20 -0.05
N ILE A 147 -6.11 -0.49 -0.46
CA ILE A 147 -5.39 0.44 0.42
C ILE A 147 -6.33 1.57 0.84
N TYR A 148 -7.08 2.18 -0.09
CA TYR A 148 -8.08 3.20 0.23
C TYR A 148 -9.13 2.71 1.23
N LEU A 149 -9.67 1.49 1.03
CA LEU A 149 -10.59 0.88 1.97
C LEU A 149 -9.95 0.63 3.35
N SER A 150 -8.65 0.34 3.38
CA SER A 150 -7.89 0.15 4.62
C SER A 150 -7.71 1.48 5.38
N VAL A 151 -7.52 2.59 4.65
CA VAL A 151 -7.52 3.95 5.24
C VAL A 151 -8.89 4.29 5.80
N LYS A 152 -9.96 4.11 5.00
CA LYS A 152 -11.33 4.42 5.41
C LYS A 152 -11.79 3.61 6.62
N ASN A 153 -11.36 2.35 6.71
CA ASN A 153 -11.73 1.44 7.80
C ASN A 153 -10.62 1.32 8.87
N ALA A 154 -9.65 2.24 8.93
CA ALA A 154 -8.56 2.16 9.90
C ALA A 154 -9.06 2.13 11.35
N SER A 155 -10.15 2.85 11.67
CA SER A 155 -10.79 2.81 13.00
C SER A 155 -11.49 1.50 13.34
N ARG A 156 -11.75 0.65 12.34
CA ARG A 156 -12.43 -0.64 12.47
C ARG A 156 -11.46 -1.82 12.45
N MET A 157 -10.16 -1.56 12.51
CA MET A 157 -9.14 -2.59 12.42
C MET A 157 -9.28 -3.58 13.59
N PRO A 158 -9.14 -4.89 13.35
CA PRO A 158 -9.17 -5.86 14.44
C PRO A 158 -8.01 -5.67 15.41
N ASP A 159 -8.19 -6.20 16.62
CA ASP A 159 -7.14 -6.23 17.64
C ASP A 159 -5.89 -6.95 17.12
N VAL A 160 -4.72 -6.58 17.63
CA VAL A 160 -3.41 -7.01 17.12
C VAL A 160 -3.29 -8.54 17.04
N LYS A 161 -3.86 -9.25 18.01
CA LYS A 161 -3.87 -10.73 18.07
C LYS A 161 -4.59 -11.38 16.89
N ASP A 162 -5.59 -10.69 16.36
CA ASP A 162 -6.51 -11.16 15.32
C ASP A 162 -6.07 -10.73 13.91
N ARG A 163 -5.04 -9.87 13.77
CA ARG A 163 -4.52 -9.34 12.50
C ARG A 163 -3.83 -10.36 11.59
N MET A 164 -3.31 -11.44 12.17
CA MET A 164 -2.74 -12.56 11.40
C MET A 164 -3.82 -13.53 10.91
N ASN A 165 -5.04 -13.44 11.44
CA ASN A 165 -6.11 -14.37 11.09
C ASN A 165 -6.81 -13.92 9.80
N VAL A 166 -6.35 -14.44 8.67
CA VAL A 166 -6.95 -14.18 7.35
C VAL A 166 -8.39 -14.71 7.26
N LEU A 167 -8.74 -15.72 8.08
CA LEU A 167 -10.06 -16.36 8.14
C LEU A 167 -10.98 -15.72 9.18
N LEU A 168 -10.66 -14.52 9.68
CA LEU A 168 -11.45 -13.84 10.71
C LEU A 168 -12.90 -13.55 10.29
N ILE A 169 -13.17 -13.54 8.98
CA ILE A 169 -14.53 -13.51 8.40
C ILE A 169 -15.41 -14.65 8.97
N PHE A 170 -14.85 -15.84 9.16
CA PHE A 170 -15.58 -17.03 9.59
C PHE A 170 -15.70 -17.16 11.11
N LYS A 171 -15.05 -16.30 11.88
CA LYS A 171 -15.14 -16.29 13.36
C LYS A 171 -16.57 -15.87 13.74
N ARG A 172 -17.36 -16.79 14.31
CA ARG A 172 -18.69 -16.47 14.86
C ARG A 172 -18.51 -15.43 15.97
N SER A 173 -19.33 -14.37 15.94
CA SER A 173 -19.53 -13.53 17.13
C SER A 173 -20.29 -14.37 18.13
N VAL A 174 -19.63 -14.74 19.22
CA VAL A 174 -20.29 -15.17 20.45
C VAL A 174 -20.80 -13.93 21.15
#